data_AF-A0A7S3F9X1-F1
#
_entry.id   AF-A0A7S3F9X1-F1
#
_cell.length_a   1.000
_cell.length_b   1.000
_cell.length_c   1.000
_cell.angle_alpha   90.00
_cell.angle_beta   90.00
_cell.angle_gamma   90.00
#
_symmetry.space_group_name_H-M   'P 1'
#
loop_
_entity.id
_entity.type
_entity.pdbx_description
1 polymer ?
#
loop_
_entity_poly.entity_id
_entity_poly.type
_entity_poly.pdbx_seq_one_letter_code
_entity_poly.pdbx_strand_id
1 'polypeptide(L)'
;MTHMSPAAIEPLPPTAAELTATLRAAAAAGEAGAARPLLDRILNEVSLLPPAHGAALARWFRESAPHAPALKAEGAQTSGSAGAQTDGWRVEERVQLSADGVCPFFGTRMDAVFLSEGEYGEFKSRVDSLAEKRASNPEQLANLKSFLARHGPFEVVIDAANVALYNQNFAGGGFNVQQIEQLVAQCAAQIPGACHPPLVILHENRVSTAMKTEEGRRVLGVLKKHNCLFATPRGANDDWYWLYAAVAAGDKGLLVSNDQMRDHLFQMLRPREFVRYRARHQVKYDFNGARSQGNKLGCQLYLPKPYTECMQVHDDGATWHVPVSEDDSGEVHWV
;
A
#
# COMPACT_ATOMS: atom_id res chain seq x y z
N MET A 1 -42.91 -8.37 3.63
CA MET A 1 -41.85 -9.30 3.20
C MET A 1 -41.08 -8.61 2.08
N THR A 2 -40.01 -7.92 2.43
CA THR A 2 -39.10 -7.25 1.50
C THR A 2 -38.21 -8.33 0.88
N HIS A 3 -38.37 -8.55 -0.43
CA HIS A 3 -37.48 -9.40 -1.22
C HIS A 3 -36.08 -8.78 -1.20
N MET A 4 -35.12 -9.44 -0.53
CA MET A 4 -33.71 -9.19 -0.77
C MET A 4 -33.37 -9.77 -2.15
N SER A 5 -32.89 -8.93 -3.07
CA SER A 5 -32.28 -9.42 -4.31
C SER A 5 -31.09 -10.31 -3.95
N PRO A 6 -30.90 -11.46 -4.64
CA PRO A 6 -29.70 -12.26 -4.45
C PRO A 6 -28.49 -11.40 -4.82
N ALA A 7 -27.53 -11.30 -3.90
CA ALA A 7 -26.25 -10.65 -4.17
C ALA A 7 -25.65 -11.30 -5.42
N ALA A 8 -25.40 -10.50 -6.45
CA ALA A 8 -24.71 -10.97 -7.64
C ALA A 8 -23.38 -11.59 -7.17
N ILE A 9 -23.14 -12.86 -7.55
CA ILE A 9 -21.87 -13.52 -7.31
C ILE A 9 -20.87 -12.79 -8.19
N GLU A 10 -20.09 -11.87 -7.62
CA GLU A 10 -18.98 -11.25 -8.32
C GLU A 10 -18.01 -12.37 -8.77
N PRO A 11 -17.61 -12.39 -10.06
CA PRO A 11 -16.63 -13.36 -10.53
C PRO A 11 -15.32 -13.16 -9.77
N LEU A 12 -14.64 -14.26 -9.45
CA LEU A 12 -13.34 -14.22 -8.77
C LEU A 12 -12.36 -13.33 -9.55
N PRO A 13 -11.50 -12.57 -8.84
CA PRO A 13 -10.48 -11.79 -9.49
C PRO A 13 -9.50 -12.72 -10.21
N PRO A 14 -9.08 -12.36 -11.43
CA PRO A 14 -8.20 -13.19 -12.21
C PRO A 14 -6.81 -13.31 -11.58
N THR A 15 -6.16 -14.45 -11.81
CA THR A 15 -4.83 -14.79 -11.29
C THR A 15 -3.73 -14.52 -12.32
N ALA A 16 -2.48 -14.41 -11.85
CA ALA A 16 -1.32 -14.35 -12.75
C ALA A 16 -1.15 -15.62 -13.62
N ALA A 17 -1.67 -16.76 -13.15
CA ALA A 17 -1.72 -17.99 -13.95
C ALA A 17 -2.71 -17.88 -15.11
N GLU A 18 -3.89 -17.29 -14.88
CA GLU A 18 -4.88 -17.02 -15.92
C GLU A 18 -4.36 -16.01 -16.95
N LEU A 19 -3.61 -14.99 -16.51
CA LEU A 19 -2.88 -14.09 -17.44
C LEU A 19 -2.05 -14.88 -18.45
N THR A 20 -1.23 -15.80 -17.95
CA THR A 20 -0.33 -16.60 -18.78
C THR A 20 -1.08 -17.56 -19.69
N ALA A 21 -2.16 -18.16 -19.20
CA ALA A 21 -3.00 -19.03 -20.00
C ALA A 21 -3.66 -18.26 -21.16
N THR A 22 -4.18 -17.06 -20.89
CA THR A 22 -4.75 -16.18 -21.93
C THR A 22 -3.72 -15.77 -22.96
N LEU A 23 -2.54 -15.30 -22.53
CA LEU A 23 -1.48 -14.88 -23.44
C LEU A 23 -1.10 -16.01 -24.40
N ARG A 24 -0.98 -17.25 -23.89
CA ARG A 24 -0.71 -18.43 -24.70
C ARG A 24 -1.83 -18.74 -25.69
N ALA A 25 -3.08 -18.67 -25.25
CA ALA A 25 -4.24 -18.93 -26.11
C ALA A 25 -4.35 -17.90 -27.24
N ALA A 26 -4.14 -16.62 -26.94
CA ALA A 26 -4.16 -15.55 -27.93
C ALA A 26 -3.03 -15.68 -28.95
N ALA A 27 -1.81 -16.03 -28.50
CA ALA A 27 -0.69 -16.29 -29.38
C ALA A 27 -0.95 -17.49 -30.31
N ALA A 28 -1.54 -18.58 -29.78
CA ALA A 28 -1.89 -19.76 -30.57
C ALA A 28 -2.99 -19.50 -31.61
N ALA A 29 -3.92 -18.60 -31.32
CA ALA A 29 -5.00 -18.22 -32.22
C ALA A 29 -4.58 -17.19 -33.30
N GLY A 30 -3.41 -16.55 -33.15
CA GLY A 30 -3.01 -15.43 -34.02
C GLY A 30 -3.85 -14.16 -33.83
N GLU A 31 -4.66 -14.09 -32.77
CA GLU A 31 -5.60 -13.01 -32.48
C GLU A 31 -5.08 -12.12 -31.33
N ALA A 32 -3.91 -11.52 -31.50
CA ALA A 32 -3.30 -10.69 -30.45
C ALA A 32 -4.20 -9.51 -30.01
N GLY A 33 -5.00 -8.95 -30.92
CA GLY A 33 -6.01 -7.93 -30.61
C GLY A 33 -7.14 -8.41 -29.68
N ALA A 34 -7.52 -9.69 -29.73
CA ALA A 34 -8.57 -10.25 -28.88
C ALA A 34 -8.11 -10.43 -27.41
N ALA A 35 -6.80 -10.48 -27.17
CA ALA A 35 -6.25 -10.56 -25.83
C ALA A 35 -6.38 -9.25 -25.05
N ARG A 36 -6.41 -8.10 -25.74
CA ARG A 36 -6.24 -6.78 -25.12
C ARG A 36 -7.29 -6.45 -24.04
N PRO A 37 -8.61 -6.62 -24.26
CA PRO A 37 -9.60 -6.35 -23.22
C PRO A 37 -9.46 -7.29 -22.01
N LEU A 38 -9.04 -8.53 -22.24
CA LEU A 38 -8.81 -9.48 -21.15
C LEU A 38 -7.52 -9.14 -20.39
N LEU A 39 -6.48 -8.69 -21.09
CA LEU A 39 -5.24 -8.18 -20.48
C LEU A 39 -5.54 -6.97 -19.61
N ASP A 40 -6.24 -5.96 -20.14
CA ASP A 40 -6.64 -4.78 -19.37
C ASP A 40 -7.43 -5.17 -18.11
N ARG A 41 -8.31 -6.17 -18.20
CA ARG A 41 -9.06 -6.69 -17.04
C ARG A 41 -8.16 -7.42 -16.04
N ILE A 42 -7.33 -8.36 -16.49
CA ILE A 42 -6.49 -9.17 -15.60
C ILE A 42 -5.45 -8.29 -14.90
N LEU A 43 -4.91 -7.34 -15.63
CA LEU A 43 -3.82 -6.52 -15.15
C LEU A 43 -4.30 -5.34 -14.27
N ASN A 44 -5.58 -4.97 -14.34
CA ASN A 44 -6.19 -4.10 -13.35
C ASN A 44 -6.32 -4.76 -11.96
N GLU A 45 -6.39 -6.09 -11.93
CA GLU A 45 -6.61 -6.89 -10.71
C GLU A 45 -5.31 -7.44 -10.12
N VAL A 46 -4.31 -7.73 -10.96
CA VAL A 46 -2.99 -8.22 -10.53
C VAL A 46 -2.02 -7.05 -10.36
N SER A 47 -1.63 -6.76 -9.12
CA SER A 47 -0.74 -5.62 -8.82
C SER A 47 0.73 -5.89 -9.15
N LEU A 48 1.26 -7.08 -8.80
CA LEU A 48 2.65 -7.47 -9.04
C LEU A 48 2.70 -8.86 -9.70
N LEU A 49 3.53 -9.03 -10.73
CA LEU A 49 3.71 -10.32 -11.37
C LEU A 49 4.87 -11.10 -10.74
N PRO A 50 4.70 -12.42 -10.53
CA PRO A 50 5.84 -13.32 -10.32
C PRO A 50 6.75 -13.37 -11.56
N PRO A 51 8.05 -13.69 -11.41
CA PRO A 51 9.02 -13.60 -12.49
C PRO A 51 8.65 -14.42 -13.74
N ALA A 52 8.12 -15.63 -13.54
CA ALA A 52 7.70 -16.50 -14.64
C ALA A 52 6.57 -15.88 -15.48
N HIS A 53 5.67 -15.14 -14.85
CA HIS A 53 4.54 -14.49 -15.53
C HIS A 53 4.97 -13.18 -16.21
N GLY A 54 5.88 -12.41 -15.58
CA GLY A 54 6.52 -11.25 -16.22
C GLY A 54 7.28 -11.64 -17.50
N ALA A 55 8.07 -12.70 -17.46
CA ALA A 55 8.79 -13.22 -18.63
C ALA A 55 7.84 -13.72 -19.74
N ALA A 56 6.71 -14.34 -19.37
CA ALA A 56 5.70 -14.76 -20.34
C ALA A 56 5.04 -13.56 -21.05
N LEU A 57 4.75 -12.49 -20.30
CA LEU A 57 4.21 -11.25 -20.85
C LEU A 57 5.22 -10.55 -21.78
N ALA A 58 6.48 -10.43 -21.34
CA ALA A 58 7.56 -9.85 -22.14
C ALA A 58 7.73 -10.59 -23.49
N ARG A 59 7.72 -11.92 -23.45
CA ARG A 59 7.76 -12.76 -24.65
C ARG A 59 6.58 -12.49 -25.58
N TRP A 60 5.37 -12.45 -25.03
CA TRP A 60 4.17 -12.20 -25.82
C TRP A 60 4.23 -10.84 -26.54
N PHE A 61 4.68 -9.77 -25.88
CA PHE A 61 4.83 -8.47 -26.54
C PHE A 61 5.86 -8.48 -27.67
N ARG A 62 6.99 -9.19 -27.50
CA ARG A 62 8.02 -9.34 -28.55
C ARG A 62 7.52 -10.10 -29.77
N GLU A 63 6.70 -11.12 -29.55
CA GLU A 63 6.17 -12.01 -30.59
C GLU A 63 4.87 -11.47 -31.22
N SER A 64 4.22 -10.50 -30.58
CA SER A 64 3.00 -9.87 -31.09
C SER A 64 3.29 -8.89 -32.21
N ALA A 65 2.51 -8.97 -33.29
CA ALA A 65 2.49 -7.98 -34.35
C ALA A 65 2.09 -6.59 -33.79
N PRO A 66 2.57 -5.48 -34.39
CA PRO A 66 2.25 -4.14 -33.92
C PRO A 66 0.75 -3.88 -34.04
N HIS A 67 0.07 -3.87 -32.91
CA HIS A 67 -1.28 -3.33 -32.81
C HIS A 67 -1.18 -1.91 -32.27
N ALA A 68 -1.01 -0.94 -33.18
CA ALA A 68 -1.16 0.46 -32.82
C ALA A 68 -2.65 0.78 -32.59
N PRO A 69 -3.06 1.34 -31.44
CA PRO A 69 -4.17 2.27 -31.47
C PRO A 69 -3.62 3.56 -32.06
N ALA A 70 -3.95 3.85 -33.31
CA ALA A 70 -3.76 5.19 -33.86
C ALA A 70 -4.75 6.15 -33.16
N LEU A 71 -4.43 6.61 -31.96
CA LEU A 71 -5.01 7.84 -31.44
C LEU A 71 -4.27 8.99 -32.11
N LYS A 72 -4.88 9.53 -33.17
CA LYS A 72 -4.46 10.80 -33.76
C LYS A 72 -4.58 11.88 -32.67
N ALA A 73 -3.46 12.26 -32.07
CA ALA A 73 -3.35 13.54 -31.41
C ALA A 73 -3.36 14.62 -32.50
N GLU A 74 -4.50 15.28 -32.70
CA GLU A 74 -4.53 16.53 -33.44
C GLU A 74 -3.73 17.58 -32.66
N GLY A 75 -2.61 18.05 -33.23
CA GLY A 75 -2.05 19.36 -32.86
C GLY A 75 -0.63 19.46 -32.30
N ALA A 76 0.24 18.44 -32.39
CA ALA A 76 1.64 18.59 -32.00
C ALA A 76 2.57 18.68 -33.23
N GLN A 77 2.97 19.90 -33.60
CA GLN A 77 4.13 20.12 -34.46
C GLN A 77 5.40 19.90 -33.64
N THR A 78 6.24 18.93 -34.02
CA THR A 78 7.64 18.91 -33.61
C THR A 78 8.54 18.62 -34.82
N SER A 79 9.43 19.56 -35.07
CA SER A 79 10.62 19.41 -35.90
C SER A 79 11.69 18.64 -35.11
N GLY A 80 12.23 17.55 -35.67
CA GLY A 80 13.49 16.97 -35.17
C GLY A 80 13.65 15.46 -35.35
N SER A 81 14.53 15.09 -36.28
CA SER A 81 15.24 13.79 -36.45
C SER A 81 14.42 12.49 -36.48
N ALA A 82 14.30 11.96 -37.69
CA ALA A 82 13.83 10.61 -38.01
C ALA A 82 14.65 9.53 -37.28
N GLY A 83 14.04 8.91 -36.27
CA GLY A 83 14.42 7.60 -35.73
C GLY A 83 13.62 6.51 -36.45
N ALA A 84 14.29 5.44 -36.87
CA ALA A 84 13.71 4.34 -37.64
C ALA A 84 12.45 3.75 -36.96
N GLN A 85 11.39 3.64 -37.76
CA GLN A 85 10.12 3.04 -37.41
C GLN A 85 10.32 1.54 -37.23
N THR A 86 10.29 1.05 -35.99
CA THR A 86 10.29 -0.40 -35.70
C THR A 86 8.84 -0.87 -35.69
N ASP A 87 8.47 -1.75 -36.63
CA ASP A 87 7.13 -2.33 -36.79
C ASP A 87 6.79 -3.34 -35.64
N GLY A 88 7.03 -3.00 -34.38
CA GLY A 88 6.79 -3.91 -33.25
C GLY A 88 7.02 -3.29 -31.88
N TRP A 89 6.60 -4.00 -30.83
CA TRP A 89 6.83 -3.58 -29.43
C TRP A 89 8.32 -3.66 -29.09
N ARG A 90 8.86 -2.58 -28.51
CA ARG A 90 10.16 -2.60 -27.84
C ARG A 90 9.96 -3.01 -26.38
N VAL A 91 10.60 -4.09 -25.96
CA VAL A 91 10.45 -4.67 -24.60
C VAL A 91 11.80 -4.67 -23.89
N GLU A 92 11.89 -3.88 -22.83
CA GLU A 92 13.03 -3.89 -21.90
C GLU A 92 12.65 -4.73 -20.67
N GLU A 93 13.60 -5.43 -20.04
CA GLU A 93 13.33 -6.24 -18.85
C GLU A 93 14.29 -5.86 -17.73
N ARG A 94 13.89 -6.13 -16.48
CA ARG A 94 14.67 -5.80 -15.27
C ARG A 94 14.97 -4.31 -15.15
N VAL A 95 14.06 -3.47 -15.65
CA VAL A 95 14.17 -2.01 -15.58
C VAL A 95 14.03 -1.57 -14.13
N GLN A 96 14.96 -0.73 -13.69
CA GLN A 96 14.91 -0.06 -12.40
C GLN A 96 14.47 1.39 -12.63
N LEU A 97 13.41 1.79 -11.94
CA LEU A 97 12.96 3.18 -11.97
C LEU A 97 13.86 4.05 -11.09
N SER A 98 13.93 5.34 -11.38
CA SER A 98 14.52 6.30 -10.43
C SER A 98 13.71 6.33 -9.12
N ALA A 99 14.28 6.94 -8.07
CA ALA A 99 13.56 7.17 -6.81
C ALA A 99 12.23 7.93 -7.01
N ASP A 100 12.19 8.84 -7.98
CA ASP A 100 10.99 9.60 -8.37
C ASP A 100 10.04 8.85 -9.33
N GLY A 101 10.29 7.57 -9.63
CA GLY A 101 9.45 6.76 -10.51
C GLY A 101 9.59 7.05 -12.00
N VAL A 102 10.75 7.52 -12.48
CA VAL A 102 10.99 7.78 -13.90
C VAL A 102 11.66 6.57 -14.55
N CYS A 103 11.10 6.12 -15.67
CA CYS A 103 11.68 5.09 -16.50
C CYS A 103 12.90 5.62 -17.28
N PRO A 104 14.09 5.00 -17.16
CA PRO A 104 15.31 5.50 -17.81
C PRO A 104 15.30 5.35 -19.34
N PHE A 105 14.44 4.49 -19.90
CA PHE A 105 14.38 4.22 -21.34
C PHE A 105 13.43 5.14 -22.09
N PHE A 106 12.26 5.40 -21.50
CA PHE A 106 11.20 6.19 -22.14
C PHE A 106 11.08 7.61 -21.56
N GLY A 107 11.73 7.89 -20.42
CA GLY A 107 11.56 9.15 -19.70
C GLY A 107 10.19 9.31 -19.04
N THR A 108 9.32 8.31 -19.18
CA THR A 108 7.96 8.29 -18.63
C THR A 108 8.00 8.25 -17.11
N ARG A 109 7.20 9.11 -16.47
CA ARG A 109 7.01 9.11 -15.03
C ARG A 109 5.82 8.23 -14.67
N MET A 110 6.00 7.37 -13.69
CA MET A 110 4.96 6.49 -13.17
C MET A 110 4.00 7.25 -12.26
N ASP A 111 2.71 6.90 -12.36
CA ASP A 111 1.64 7.51 -11.60
C ASP A 111 1.57 6.99 -10.16
N ALA A 112 1.13 7.88 -9.27
CA ALA A 112 0.60 7.49 -7.96
C ALA A 112 -0.88 7.14 -8.12
N VAL A 113 -1.18 5.85 -8.15
CA VAL A 113 -2.56 5.35 -8.27
C VAL A 113 -3.22 5.36 -6.91
N PHE A 114 -4.25 6.20 -6.76
CA PHE A 114 -5.11 6.28 -5.58
C PHE A 114 -6.43 5.54 -5.80
N LEU A 115 -7.11 5.19 -4.71
CA LEU A 115 -8.51 4.82 -4.78
C LEU A 115 -9.33 6.06 -5.17
N SER A 116 -10.29 5.88 -6.08
CA SER A 116 -11.31 6.91 -6.32
C SER A 116 -12.11 7.18 -5.03
N GLU A 117 -12.81 8.32 -4.96
CA GLU A 117 -13.64 8.67 -3.80
C GLU A 117 -14.69 7.59 -3.48
N GLY A 118 -15.30 7.01 -4.52
CA GLY A 118 -16.24 5.89 -4.39
C GLY A 118 -15.57 4.61 -3.87
N GLU A 119 -14.45 4.21 -4.46
CA GLU A 119 -13.69 3.02 -4.01
C GLU A 119 -13.22 3.19 -2.55
N TYR A 120 -12.75 4.39 -2.17
CA TYR A 120 -12.32 4.67 -0.80
C TYR A 120 -13.50 4.63 0.18
N GLY A 121 -14.66 5.19 -0.21
CA GLY A 121 -15.89 5.13 0.59
C GLY A 121 -16.32 3.69 0.86
N GLU A 122 -16.36 2.85 -0.16
CA GLU A 122 -16.67 1.42 -0.02
C GLU A 122 -15.64 0.69 0.85
N PHE A 123 -14.35 0.94 0.62
CA PHE A 123 -13.27 0.36 1.40
C PHE A 123 -13.41 0.72 2.89
N LYS A 124 -13.67 1.99 3.19
CA LYS A 124 -13.93 2.47 4.56
C LYS A 124 -15.14 1.79 5.19
N SER A 125 -16.25 1.65 4.47
CA SER A 125 -17.44 0.94 4.97
C SER A 125 -17.15 -0.54 5.25
N ARG A 126 -16.31 -1.21 4.45
CA ARG A 126 -15.90 -2.60 4.69
C ARG A 126 -15.02 -2.72 5.93
N VAL A 127 -14.04 -1.83 6.08
CA VAL A 127 -13.19 -1.78 7.29
C VAL A 127 -14.04 -1.56 8.53
N ASP A 128 -15.01 -0.64 8.48
CA ASP A 128 -15.93 -0.38 9.59
C ASP A 128 -16.75 -1.64 9.94
N SER A 129 -17.39 -2.25 8.94
CA SER A 129 -18.19 -3.47 9.16
C SER A 129 -17.38 -4.64 9.71
N LEU A 130 -16.14 -4.81 9.25
CA LEU A 130 -15.26 -5.87 9.76
C LEU A 130 -14.78 -5.59 11.17
N ALA A 131 -14.41 -4.34 11.48
CA ALA A 131 -14.06 -3.92 12.83
C ALA A 131 -15.24 -4.15 13.79
N GLU A 132 -16.47 -3.83 13.39
CA GLU A 132 -17.68 -4.09 14.20
C GLU A 132 -17.93 -5.58 14.43
N LYS A 133 -17.82 -6.41 13.38
CA LYS A 133 -18.03 -7.87 13.48
C LYS A 133 -16.97 -8.58 14.32
N ARG A 134 -15.76 -8.02 14.37
CA ARG A 134 -14.61 -8.63 15.06
C ARG A 134 -14.35 -8.01 16.43
N ALA A 135 -14.94 -6.85 16.72
CA ALA A 135 -14.99 -6.31 18.06
C ALA A 135 -15.75 -7.28 18.97
N SER A 136 -15.11 -7.73 20.04
CA SER A 136 -15.75 -8.58 21.05
C SER A 136 -16.87 -7.84 21.80
N ASN A 137 -16.87 -6.50 21.75
CA ASN A 137 -17.93 -5.64 22.26
C ASN A 137 -18.11 -4.41 21.33
N PRO A 138 -19.33 -4.17 20.77
CA PRO A 138 -19.62 -3.02 19.91
C PRO A 138 -19.32 -1.64 20.54
N GLU A 139 -19.44 -1.51 21.87
CA GLU A 139 -19.13 -0.25 22.57
C GLU A 139 -17.65 0.12 22.45
N GLN A 140 -16.76 -0.86 22.29
CA GLN A 140 -15.33 -0.62 22.23
C GLN A 140 -14.92 0.14 20.96
N LEU A 141 -15.52 -0.22 19.81
CA LEU A 141 -15.28 0.54 18.58
C LEU A 141 -15.98 1.91 18.63
N ALA A 142 -17.18 1.99 19.22
CA ALA A 142 -17.87 3.26 19.42
C ALA A 142 -17.03 4.25 20.27
N ASN A 143 -16.27 3.74 21.24
CA ASN A 143 -15.33 4.53 22.03
C ASN A 143 -14.18 5.08 21.18
N LEU A 144 -13.63 4.28 20.25
CA LEU A 144 -12.62 4.76 19.29
C LEU A 144 -13.23 5.84 18.38
N LYS A 145 -14.39 5.60 17.77
CA LYS A 145 -15.09 6.58 16.91
C LYS A 145 -15.30 7.91 17.64
N SER A 146 -15.77 7.84 18.88
CA SER A 146 -15.99 9.01 19.74
C SER A 146 -14.70 9.70 20.16
N PHE A 147 -13.60 8.95 20.31
CA PHE A 147 -12.29 9.50 20.61
C PHE A 147 -11.74 10.29 19.42
N LEU A 148 -11.76 9.69 18.22
CA LEU A 148 -11.32 10.33 16.99
C LEU A 148 -12.11 11.60 16.69
N ALA A 149 -13.43 11.57 16.87
CA ALA A 149 -14.30 12.73 16.68
C ALA A 149 -14.03 13.88 17.67
N ARG A 150 -13.59 13.57 18.89
CA ARG A 150 -13.35 14.57 19.95
C ARG A 150 -11.93 15.13 19.97
N HIS A 151 -10.95 14.35 19.54
CA HIS A 151 -9.54 14.67 19.74
C HIS A 151 -8.73 14.76 18.46
N GLY A 152 -9.30 14.32 17.32
CA GLY A 152 -8.68 14.54 16.02
C GLY A 152 -8.71 16.01 15.58
N PRO A 153 -8.19 16.31 14.38
CA PRO A 153 -7.72 15.37 13.38
C PRO A 153 -6.37 14.72 13.75
N PHE A 154 -6.13 13.52 13.23
CA PHE A 154 -4.85 12.83 13.29
C PHE A 154 -4.44 12.44 11.88
N GLU A 155 -3.41 13.06 11.33
CA GLU A 155 -2.90 12.69 10.00
C GLU A 155 -2.06 11.42 10.03
N VAL A 156 -1.55 11.04 11.20
CA VAL A 156 -0.65 9.90 11.36
C VAL A 156 -1.16 9.02 12.48
N VAL A 157 -1.28 7.73 12.20
CA VAL A 157 -1.60 6.68 13.17
C VAL A 157 -0.42 5.74 13.28
N ILE A 158 -0.02 5.42 14.51
CA ILE A 158 1.12 4.55 14.81
C ILE A 158 0.61 3.25 15.43
N ASP A 159 0.96 2.13 14.81
CA ASP A 159 0.88 0.79 15.40
C ASP A 159 2.00 0.62 16.42
N ALA A 160 1.69 0.97 17.67
CA ALA A 160 2.71 1.08 18.70
C ALA A 160 3.26 -0.28 19.18
N ALA A 161 2.48 -1.34 19.03
CA ALA A 161 2.91 -2.69 19.39
C ALA A 161 3.98 -3.18 18.42
N ASN A 162 3.77 -3.02 17.11
CA ASN A 162 4.74 -3.35 16.08
C ASN A 162 6.04 -2.54 16.24
N VAL A 163 5.91 -1.26 16.61
CA VAL A 163 7.05 -0.35 16.87
C VAL A 163 7.88 -0.78 18.07
N ALA A 164 7.25 -0.97 19.22
CA ALA A 164 7.96 -1.27 20.47
C ALA A 164 8.52 -2.71 20.52
N LEU A 165 8.10 -3.60 19.62
CA LEU A 165 8.61 -4.96 19.51
C LEU A 165 9.62 -5.13 18.36
N TYR A 166 9.90 -4.06 17.61
CA TYR A 166 10.80 -4.10 16.47
C TYR A 166 12.23 -4.50 16.88
N ASN A 167 12.73 -5.57 16.25
CA ASN A 167 14.05 -6.18 16.54
C ASN A 167 14.27 -6.52 18.03
N GLN A 168 13.20 -6.88 18.76
CA GLN A 168 13.28 -7.27 20.17
C GLN A 168 13.30 -8.79 20.38
N ASN A 169 13.50 -9.59 19.32
CA ASN A 169 13.48 -11.06 19.36
C ASN A 169 14.80 -11.69 19.87
N PHE A 170 15.43 -11.11 20.89
CA PHE A 170 16.67 -11.61 21.50
C PHE A 170 16.46 -11.92 23.00
N ALA A 171 17.41 -12.63 23.62
CA ALA A 171 17.32 -12.98 25.04
C ALA A 171 17.33 -11.71 25.91
N GLY A 172 16.22 -11.46 26.63
CA GLY A 172 16.01 -10.22 27.39
C GLY A 172 15.48 -9.05 26.57
N GLY A 173 15.23 -9.24 25.27
CA GLY A 173 14.50 -8.30 24.44
C GLY A 173 13.05 -8.21 24.88
N GLY A 174 12.46 -7.03 24.76
CA GLY A 174 11.15 -6.75 25.31
C GLY A 174 10.55 -5.46 24.77
N PHE A 175 9.37 -5.14 25.28
CA PHE A 175 8.61 -3.96 24.85
C PHE A 175 9.40 -2.66 25.12
N ASN A 176 9.85 -2.00 24.05
CA ASN A 176 10.69 -0.81 24.13
C ASN A 176 9.90 0.47 23.83
N VAL A 177 9.51 1.18 24.88
CA VAL A 177 8.75 2.44 24.78
C VAL A 177 9.55 3.57 24.11
N GLN A 178 10.89 3.55 24.19
CA GLN A 178 11.72 4.60 23.56
C GLN A 178 11.60 4.58 22.03
N GLN A 179 11.36 3.40 21.43
CA GLN A 179 11.09 3.29 19.99
C GLN A 179 9.82 4.06 19.59
N ILE A 180 8.77 4.04 20.44
CA ILE A 180 7.54 4.81 20.22
C ILE A 180 7.84 6.30 20.26
N GLU A 181 8.56 6.77 21.27
CA GLU A 181 8.93 8.18 21.40
C GLU A 181 9.75 8.68 20.20
N GLN A 182 10.75 7.91 19.78
CA GLN A 182 11.56 8.23 18.61
C GLN A 182 10.71 8.33 17.35
N LEU A 183 9.73 7.43 17.15
CA LEU A 183 8.84 7.53 16.00
C LEU A 183 7.88 8.71 16.06
N VAL A 184 7.33 9.02 17.22
CA VAL A 184 6.48 10.21 17.38
C VAL A 184 7.27 11.47 17.00
N ALA A 185 8.52 11.58 17.45
CA ALA A 185 9.40 12.69 17.08
C ALA A 185 9.73 12.70 15.58
N GLN A 186 9.99 11.54 14.98
CA GLN A 186 10.31 11.45 13.54
C GLN A 186 9.12 11.74 12.63
N CYS A 187 7.90 11.39 13.04
CA CYS A 187 6.71 11.74 12.29
C CYS A 187 6.60 13.26 12.14
N ALA A 188 6.81 14.01 13.23
CA ALA A 188 6.81 15.48 13.19
C ALA A 188 7.96 16.07 12.34
N ALA A 189 9.09 15.37 12.24
CA ALA A 189 10.26 15.86 11.53
C ALA A 189 10.29 15.51 10.03
N GLN A 190 9.82 14.32 9.64
CA GLN A 190 9.98 13.77 8.29
C GLN A 190 8.70 13.74 7.46
N ILE A 191 7.51 13.74 8.08
CA ILE A 191 6.24 13.67 7.34
C ILE A 191 5.85 15.09 6.89
N PRO A 192 5.88 15.41 5.59
CA PRO A 192 5.55 16.74 5.11
C PRO A 192 4.08 17.06 5.37
N GLY A 193 3.81 18.22 5.96
CA GLY A 193 2.44 18.71 6.18
C GLY A 193 1.70 18.06 7.35
N ALA A 194 2.35 17.22 8.17
CA ALA A 194 1.77 16.75 9.42
C ALA A 194 1.70 17.91 10.44
N CYS A 195 0.48 18.34 10.78
CA CYS A 195 0.23 19.47 11.67
C CYS A 195 -0.08 19.03 13.11
N HIS A 196 -0.58 17.79 13.30
CA HIS A 196 -0.95 17.27 14.60
C HIS A 196 -0.01 16.13 15.05
N PRO A 197 0.14 15.93 16.37
CA PRO A 197 0.89 14.78 16.87
C PRO A 197 0.22 13.46 16.41
N PRO A 198 1.00 12.41 16.11
CA PRO A 198 0.45 11.12 15.73
C PRO A 198 -0.43 10.50 16.82
N LEU A 199 -1.48 9.80 16.40
CA LEU A 199 -2.26 8.93 17.27
C LEU A 199 -1.52 7.61 17.47
N VAL A 200 -1.14 7.31 18.71
CA VAL A 200 -0.54 6.04 19.11
C VAL A 200 -1.65 5.08 19.55
N ILE A 201 -1.77 3.93 18.88
CA ILE A 201 -2.71 2.88 19.27
C ILE A 201 -1.92 1.73 19.91
N LEU A 202 -2.30 1.36 21.13
CA LEU A 202 -1.60 0.33 21.90
C LEU A 202 -2.57 -0.42 22.81
N HIS A 203 -2.42 -1.75 22.92
CA HIS A 203 -3.27 -2.53 23.82
C HIS A 203 -3.11 -2.16 25.31
N GLU A 204 -4.22 -2.09 26.05
CA GLU A 204 -4.29 -1.61 27.44
C GLU A 204 -3.34 -2.38 28.38
N ASN A 205 -3.19 -3.70 28.20
CA ASN A 205 -2.21 -4.48 28.98
C ASN A 205 -0.76 -4.03 28.75
N ARG A 206 -0.39 -3.61 27.54
CA ARG A 206 0.93 -3.06 27.23
C ARG A 206 1.09 -1.68 27.86
N VAL A 207 0.08 -0.82 27.75
CA VAL A 207 0.04 0.48 28.43
C VAL A 207 0.24 0.31 29.95
N SER A 208 -0.56 -0.56 30.56
CA SER A 208 -0.52 -0.83 32.01
C SER A 208 0.82 -1.38 32.47
N THR A 209 1.47 -2.21 31.64
CA THR A 209 2.79 -2.79 31.94
C THR A 209 3.88 -1.74 31.81
N ALA A 210 3.88 -0.96 30.73
CA ALA A 210 4.83 0.12 30.49
C ALA A 210 4.75 1.22 31.56
N MET A 211 3.53 1.57 32.02
CA MET A 211 3.34 2.58 33.09
C MET A 211 3.95 2.19 34.45
N LYS A 212 4.41 0.94 34.63
CA LYS A 212 5.15 0.53 35.83
C LYS A 212 6.58 1.06 35.84
N THR A 213 7.17 1.35 34.68
CA THR A 213 8.53 1.92 34.56
C THR A 213 8.48 3.45 34.53
N GLU A 214 9.60 4.10 34.86
CA GLU A 214 9.70 5.57 34.81
C GLU A 214 9.60 6.09 33.38
N GLU A 215 10.28 5.41 32.45
CA GLU A 215 10.30 5.73 31.04
C GLU A 215 8.91 5.61 30.42
N GLY A 216 8.18 4.54 30.76
CA GLY A 216 6.81 4.33 30.28
C GLY A 216 5.86 5.40 30.78
N ARG A 217 5.97 5.81 32.05
CA ARG A 217 5.20 6.94 32.59
C ARG A 217 5.53 8.25 31.89
N ARG A 218 6.81 8.51 31.61
CA ARG A 218 7.26 9.73 30.94
C ARG A 218 6.70 9.80 29.51
N VAL A 219 6.86 8.74 28.72
CA VAL A 219 6.46 8.75 27.30
C VAL A 219 4.95 8.59 27.14
N LEU A 220 4.36 7.53 27.68
CA LEU A 220 2.93 7.26 27.50
C LEU A 220 2.06 8.26 28.30
N GLY A 221 2.57 8.82 29.40
CA GLY A 221 1.89 9.85 30.16
C GLY A 221 1.74 11.16 29.38
N VAL A 222 2.78 11.57 28.65
CA VAL A 222 2.70 12.74 27.74
C VAL A 222 1.69 12.48 26.64
N LEU A 223 1.78 11.34 25.94
CA LEU A 223 0.82 11.00 24.88
C LEU A 223 -0.62 10.97 25.38
N LYS A 224 -0.87 10.37 26.56
CA LYS A 224 -2.18 10.35 27.19
C LYS A 224 -2.69 11.75 27.55
N LYS A 225 -1.83 12.60 28.11
CA LYS A 225 -2.17 13.99 28.48
C LYS A 225 -2.58 14.82 27.25
N HIS A 226 -1.96 14.57 26.11
CA HIS A 226 -2.24 15.25 24.85
C HIS A 226 -3.33 14.56 24.01
N ASN A 227 -4.04 13.56 24.55
CA ASN A 227 -5.04 12.77 23.82
C ASN A 227 -4.49 12.13 22.52
N CYS A 228 -3.21 11.76 22.52
CA CYS A 228 -2.51 11.13 21.39
C CYS A 228 -2.21 9.64 21.65
N LEU A 229 -2.82 9.05 22.68
CA LEU A 229 -2.73 7.61 22.98
C LEU A 229 -4.14 7.05 23.13
N PHE A 230 -4.48 6.07 22.30
CA PHE A 230 -5.68 5.25 22.47
C PHE A 230 -5.29 3.86 22.97
N ALA A 231 -5.76 3.52 24.17
CA ALA A 231 -5.56 2.20 24.74
C ALA A 231 -6.67 1.25 24.27
N THR A 232 -6.33 0.25 23.45
CA THR A 232 -7.34 -0.73 23.01
C THR A 232 -7.71 -1.66 24.18
N PRO A 233 -9.00 -2.01 24.34
CA PRO A 233 -9.47 -2.74 25.51
C PRO A 233 -9.04 -4.20 25.49
N ARG A 234 -9.02 -4.82 26.67
CA ARG A 234 -8.67 -6.25 26.81
C ARG A 234 -9.53 -7.15 25.93
N GLY A 235 -8.86 -8.06 25.22
CA GLY A 235 -9.52 -9.03 24.34
C GLY A 235 -9.94 -8.47 22.98
N ALA A 236 -9.61 -7.21 22.69
CA ALA A 236 -9.69 -6.67 21.34
C ALA A 236 -8.41 -6.99 20.56
N ASN A 237 -8.54 -7.21 19.25
CA ASN A 237 -7.41 -7.16 18.35
C ASN A 237 -7.13 -5.68 18.01
N ASP A 238 -5.94 -5.19 18.34
CA ASP A 238 -5.49 -3.83 18.07
C ASP A 238 -5.36 -3.53 16.57
N ASP A 239 -5.23 -4.55 15.72
CA ASP A 239 -5.18 -4.42 14.26
C ASP A 239 -6.34 -3.62 13.67
N TRP A 240 -7.55 -3.92 14.15
CA TRP A 240 -8.74 -3.23 13.69
C TRP A 240 -8.78 -1.77 14.12
N TYR A 241 -8.14 -1.42 15.24
CA TYR A 241 -8.20 -0.07 15.78
C TYR A 241 -7.26 0.84 15.02
N TRP A 242 -6.00 0.44 14.81
CA TRP A 242 -5.07 1.25 14.03
C TRP A 242 -5.47 1.29 12.55
N LEU A 243 -6.03 0.21 11.99
CA LEU A 243 -6.50 0.23 10.62
C LEU A 243 -7.72 1.15 10.47
N TYR A 244 -8.71 1.00 11.36
CA TYR A 244 -9.88 1.87 11.35
C TYR A 244 -9.50 3.34 11.50
N ALA A 245 -8.63 3.66 12.46
CA ALA A 245 -8.18 5.03 12.69
C ALA A 245 -7.44 5.61 11.49
N ALA A 246 -6.56 4.83 10.84
CA ALA A 246 -5.83 5.27 9.65
C ALA A 246 -6.77 5.54 8.48
N VAL A 247 -7.77 4.68 8.26
CA VAL A 247 -8.78 4.86 7.20
C VAL A 247 -9.75 6.00 7.54
N ALA A 248 -10.03 6.23 8.83
CA ALA A 248 -10.83 7.35 9.28
C ALA A 248 -10.13 8.70 9.07
N ALA A 249 -8.79 8.73 9.05
CA ALA A 249 -7.99 9.92 8.77
C ALA A 249 -8.07 10.40 7.31
N GLY A 250 -8.62 9.59 6.40
CA GLY A 250 -8.92 9.99 5.04
C GLY A 250 -7.77 9.77 4.04
N ASP A 251 -7.86 10.47 2.91
CA ASP A 251 -6.96 10.37 1.75
C ASP A 251 -5.49 10.71 2.07
N LYS A 252 -5.27 11.59 3.06
CA LYS A 252 -3.94 12.00 3.53
C LYS A 252 -3.48 11.28 4.80
N GLY A 253 -4.31 10.41 5.36
CA GLY A 253 -3.98 9.66 6.56
C GLY A 253 -2.81 8.71 6.33
N LEU A 254 -1.84 8.66 7.24
CA LEU A 254 -0.71 7.75 7.17
C LEU A 254 -0.77 6.74 8.32
N LEU A 255 -0.35 5.52 8.01
CA LEU A 255 -0.22 4.43 8.97
C LEU A 255 1.25 4.05 9.10
N VAL A 256 1.82 4.26 10.28
CA VAL A 256 3.19 3.85 10.59
C VAL A 256 3.17 2.45 11.18
N SER A 257 3.57 1.46 10.38
CA SER A 257 3.70 0.05 10.79
C SER A 257 4.60 -0.69 9.80
N ASN A 258 5.43 -1.62 10.30
CA ASN A 258 6.16 -2.60 9.50
C ASN A 258 5.38 -3.91 9.32
N ASP A 259 4.17 -4.01 9.85
CA ASP A 259 3.30 -5.15 9.61
C ASP A 259 3.05 -5.33 8.11
N GLN A 260 3.16 -6.56 7.63
CA GLN A 260 2.98 -6.86 6.21
C GLN A 260 1.49 -6.98 5.85
N MET A 261 0.61 -7.06 6.85
CA MET A 261 -0.84 -7.16 6.74
C MET A 261 -1.26 -8.34 5.84
N ARG A 262 -0.54 -9.46 5.99
CA ARG A 262 -0.71 -10.67 5.16
C ARG A 262 -1.73 -11.66 5.70
N ASP A 263 -2.18 -11.47 6.93
CA ASP A 263 -3.14 -12.37 7.55
C ASP A 263 -4.43 -12.48 6.72
N HIS A 264 -5.05 -13.66 6.76
CA HIS A 264 -6.37 -13.91 6.17
C HIS A 264 -7.42 -12.88 6.59
N LEU A 265 -7.17 -12.21 7.71
CA LEU A 265 -7.94 -11.07 8.20
C LEU A 265 -8.06 -9.93 7.18
N PHE A 266 -6.95 -9.53 6.58
CA PHE A 266 -6.88 -8.41 5.63
C PHE A 266 -7.29 -8.83 4.21
N GLN A 267 -7.21 -10.12 3.89
CA GLN A 267 -7.69 -10.67 2.61
C GLN A 267 -9.21 -10.47 2.43
N MET A 268 -9.97 -10.25 3.52
CA MET A 268 -11.40 -9.92 3.47
C MET A 268 -11.70 -8.49 2.97
N LEU A 269 -10.70 -7.61 2.86
CA LEU A 269 -10.87 -6.20 2.45
C LEU A 269 -10.88 -5.97 0.94
N ARG A 270 -11.04 -7.05 0.15
CA ARG A 270 -10.70 -7.16 -1.26
C ARG A 270 -9.21 -6.85 -1.52
N PRO A 271 -8.45 -7.82 -2.07
CA PRO A 271 -7.00 -7.69 -2.17
C PRO A 271 -6.53 -6.45 -2.94
N ARG A 272 -7.21 -6.05 -4.02
CA ARG A 272 -6.79 -4.94 -4.89
C ARG A 272 -6.86 -3.60 -4.16
N GLU A 273 -8.01 -3.27 -3.57
CA GLU A 273 -8.21 -1.98 -2.89
C GLU A 273 -7.29 -1.87 -1.68
N PHE A 274 -7.15 -2.94 -0.91
CA PHE A 274 -6.28 -2.96 0.26
C PHE A 274 -4.79 -2.78 -0.12
N VAL A 275 -4.32 -3.44 -1.18
CA VAL A 275 -2.94 -3.28 -1.67
C VAL A 275 -2.70 -1.84 -2.13
N ARG A 276 -3.64 -1.25 -2.88
CA ARG A 276 -3.54 0.16 -3.32
C ARG A 276 -3.56 1.12 -2.14
N TYR A 277 -4.47 0.92 -1.19
CA TYR A 277 -4.50 1.69 0.05
C TYR A 277 -3.17 1.58 0.80
N ARG A 278 -2.68 0.36 1.06
CA ARG A 278 -1.41 0.15 1.76
C ARG A 278 -0.24 0.83 1.05
N ALA A 279 -0.18 0.75 -0.28
CA ALA A 279 0.89 1.38 -1.08
C ALA A 279 0.90 2.92 -0.97
N ARG A 280 -0.24 3.55 -0.69
CA ARG A 280 -0.38 5.01 -0.56
C ARG A 280 -0.31 5.52 0.88
N HIS A 281 -0.62 4.68 1.86
CA HIS A 281 -0.84 5.09 3.24
C HIS A 281 0.16 4.49 4.24
N GLN A 282 0.82 3.37 3.93
CA GLN A 282 1.76 2.73 4.85
C GLN A 282 3.14 3.42 4.83
N VAL A 283 3.57 3.87 6.01
CA VAL A 283 4.92 4.34 6.29
C VAL A 283 5.68 3.24 7.03
N LYS A 284 6.80 2.81 6.46
CA LYS A 284 7.70 1.85 7.11
C LYS A 284 8.76 2.59 7.92
N TYR A 285 9.42 1.88 8.83
CA TYR A 285 10.48 2.47 9.65
C TYR A 285 11.64 1.51 9.89
N ASP A 286 12.83 2.07 10.15
CA ASP A 286 13.99 1.31 10.60
C ASP A 286 14.77 2.10 11.66
N PHE A 287 15.17 1.40 12.72
CA PHE A 287 16.02 1.94 13.79
C PHE A 287 17.52 1.65 13.57
N ASN A 288 17.86 0.67 12.71
CA ASN A 288 19.23 0.26 12.46
C ASN A 288 19.92 1.15 11.41
N GLY A 289 19.27 1.43 10.28
CA GLY A 289 19.80 2.32 9.25
C GLY A 289 20.06 3.75 9.73
N ALA A 290 19.31 4.22 10.73
CA ALA A 290 19.55 5.52 11.36
C ALA A 290 20.84 5.57 12.20
N ARG A 291 21.22 4.45 12.84
CA ARG A 291 22.45 4.37 13.65
C ARG A 291 23.70 4.36 12.77
N SER A 292 23.65 3.76 11.58
CA SER A 292 24.77 3.74 10.64
C SER A 292 24.96 5.06 9.88
N GLN A 293 23.90 5.86 9.73
CA GLN A 293 23.95 7.15 9.03
C GLN A 293 24.14 8.37 9.96
N GLY A 294 24.38 8.17 11.26
CA GLY A 294 24.58 9.26 12.21
C GLY A 294 23.32 10.10 12.46
N ASN A 295 22.13 9.57 12.17
CA ASN A 295 20.86 10.25 12.44
C ASN A 295 20.67 10.34 13.97
N LYS A 296 20.73 11.58 14.50
CA LYS A 296 20.71 11.89 15.94
C LYS A 296 19.45 11.39 16.66
N LEU A 297 18.36 11.15 15.93
CA LEU A 297 17.07 10.73 16.46
C LEU A 297 16.87 9.20 16.41
N GLY A 298 17.80 8.45 15.83
CA GLY A 298 17.85 6.98 15.94
C GLY A 298 16.81 6.18 15.15
N CYS A 299 16.02 6.81 14.28
CA CYS A 299 15.05 6.12 13.41
C CYS A 299 14.88 6.82 12.04
N GLN A 300 14.68 6.05 10.97
CA GLN A 300 14.38 6.50 9.61
C GLN A 300 12.95 6.10 9.24
N LEU A 301 12.19 7.03 8.65
CA LEU A 301 10.90 6.72 8.04
C LEU A 301 11.07 6.51 6.53
N TYR A 302 10.33 5.55 5.99
CA TYR A 302 10.20 5.30 4.56
C TYR A 302 8.77 5.62 4.16
N LEU A 303 8.56 6.82 3.62
CA LEU A 303 7.27 7.29 3.15
C LEU A 303 6.80 6.50 1.92
N PRO A 304 5.49 6.45 1.64
CA PRO A 304 4.95 5.94 0.39
C PRO A 304 5.70 6.51 -0.83
N LYS A 305 6.04 5.63 -1.78
CA LYS A 305 6.73 6.03 -3.01
C LYS A 305 5.91 7.10 -3.76
N PRO A 306 6.52 7.98 -4.56
CA PRO A 306 5.77 8.97 -5.36
C PRO A 306 5.01 8.33 -6.54
N TYR A 307 5.11 7.02 -6.71
CA TYR A 307 4.43 6.21 -7.71
C TYR A 307 3.89 4.93 -7.07
N THR A 308 2.97 4.24 -7.75
CA THR A 308 2.43 2.95 -7.30
C THR A 308 3.08 1.80 -8.08
N GLU A 309 3.57 0.79 -7.37
CA GLU A 309 4.07 -0.47 -7.95
C GLU A 309 2.91 -1.37 -8.36
N CYS A 310 2.19 -0.93 -9.38
CA CYS A 310 1.20 -1.70 -10.10
C CYS A 310 1.46 -1.57 -11.59
N MET A 311 0.84 -2.42 -12.41
CA MET A 311 0.90 -2.20 -13.84
C MET A 311 0.32 -0.83 -14.21
N GLN A 312 0.97 -0.13 -15.13
CA GLN A 312 0.51 1.14 -15.67
C GLN A 312 0.55 1.12 -17.20
N VAL A 313 -0.60 1.44 -17.81
CA VAL A 313 -0.74 1.71 -19.25
C VAL A 313 -0.92 3.20 -19.40
N HIS A 314 -0.02 3.83 -20.16
CA HIS A 314 0.01 5.27 -20.32
C HIS A 314 -0.99 5.75 -21.37
N ASP A 315 -1.27 7.06 -21.40
CA ASP A 315 -2.29 7.68 -22.26
C ASP A 315 -2.07 7.46 -23.77
N ASP A 316 -0.85 7.15 -24.18
CA ASP A 316 -0.53 6.78 -25.56
C ASP A 316 -1.10 5.41 -25.97
N GLY A 317 -1.59 4.62 -25.01
CA GLY A 317 -2.08 3.26 -25.19
C GLY A 317 -1.02 2.25 -25.64
N ALA A 318 0.23 2.71 -25.81
CA ALA A 318 1.34 2.03 -26.47
C ALA A 318 2.56 1.87 -25.56
N THR A 319 2.55 2.48 -24.36
CA THR A 319 3.58 2.31 -23.35
C THR A 319 3.01 1.61 -22.13
N TRP A 320 3.63 0.49 -21.79
CA TRP A 320 3.23 -0.40 -20.71
C TRP A 320 4.40 -0.53 -19.75
N HIS A 321 4.10 -0.44 -18.45
CA HIS A 321 5.06 -0.69 -17.38
C HIS A 321 4.46 -1.72 -16.43
N VAL A 322 5.11 -2.88 -16.32
CA VAL A 322 4.58 -4.02 -15.58
C VAL A 322 5.58 -4.39 -14.47
N PRO A 323 5.21 -4.26 -13.19
CA PRO A 323 6.10 -4.58 -12.10
C PRO A 323 6.16 -6.08 -11.86
N VAL A 324 7.38 -6.57 -11.67
CA VAL A 324 7.73 -7.95 -11.37
C VAL A 324 8.42 -7.98 -10.02
N SER A 325 7.87 -8.77 -9.09
CA SER A 325 8.50 -9.00 -7.79
C SER A 325 9.41 -10.22 -7.91
N GLU A 326 10.69 -10.06 -7.58
CA GLU A 326 11.50 -11.22 -7.23
C GLU A 326 11.02 -11.75 -5.88
N ASP A 327 10.96 -13.07 -5.73
CA ASP A 327 10.25 -13.80 -4.65
C ASP A 327 10.52 -13.26 -3.23
N ASP A 328 11.31 -13.94 -2.40
CA ASP A 328 11.42 -13.60 -0.97
C ASP A 328 12.21 -12.32 -0.67
N SER A 329 12.84 -11.68 -1.67
CA SER A 329 13.60 -10.43 -1.49
C SER A 329 12.72 -9.19 -1.42
N GLY A 330 11.52 -9.24 -2.03
CA GLY A 330 10.65 -8.08 -2.18
C GLY A 330 11.23 -6.99 -3.10
N GLU A 331 12.28 -7.30 -3.85
CA GLU A 331 12.81 -6.41 -4.87
C GLU A 331 11.87 -6.40 -6.09
N VAL A 332 11.47 -5.21 -6.51
CA VAL A 332 10.62 -5.01 -7.69
C VAL A 332 11.47 -4.48 -8.83
N HIS A 333 11.34 -5.10 -9.99
CA HIS A 333 11.84 -4.58 -11.26
C HIS A 333 10.70 -4.47 -12.26
N TRP A 334 10.92 -3.75 -13.35
CA TRP A 334 9.88 -3.45 -14.33
C TRP A 334 10.21 -4.09 -15.68
N VAL A 335 9.14 -4.46 -16.39
CA VAL A 335 9.10 -4.76 -17.82
C VAL A 335 8.37 -3.63 -18.52
#